data_AF-A0A813LNB0-F1
#
_entry.id   AF-A0A813LNB0-F1
#
_cell.length_a   1.000
_cell.length_b   1.000
_cell.length_c   1.000
_cell.angle_alpha   90.00
_cell.angle_beta   90.00
_cell.angle_gamma   90.00
#
_symmetry.space_group_name_H-M   'P 1'
#
loop_
_entity.id
_entity.type
_entity.pdbx_description
1 polymer ?
#
loop_
_entity_poly.entity_id
_entity_poly.type
_entity_poly.pdbx_seq_one_letter_code
_entity_poly.pdbx_strand_id
1 'polypeptide(L)'
;CDGQHKSLARYLLELSLVDVKLLRYMPSHVAAAALLLSNELLGQRVIWPASLARCARYEESTLRSCVSELRVLLESSRGNSLQCVQRKFQSRDHHSVAHNFPAV
;
A
#
# COMPACT_ATOMS: atom_id res chain seq x y z
N CYS A 1 -1.35 13.85 5.87
CA CYS A 1 -2.05 12.64 5.37
C CYS A 1 -3.52 12.95 5.16
N ASP A 2 -3.93 13.12 3.92
CA ASP A 2 -5.32 13.36 3.54
C ASP A 2 -6.13 12.06 3.53
N GLY A 3 -7.46 12.16 3.37
CA GLY A 3 -8.37 11.00 3.38
C GLY A 3 -8.01 9.94 2.32
N GLN A 4 -7.64 10.38 1.11
CA GLN A 4 -7.23 9.51 0.00
C GLN A 4 -5.98 8.67 0.34
N HIS A 5 -4.98 9.27 0.98
CA HIS A 5 -3.77 8.56 1.41
C HIS A 5 -4.10 7.47 2.41
N LYS A 6 -4.91 7.77 3.44
CA LYS A 6 -5.34 6.76 4.42
C LYS A 6 -6.10 5.62 3.75
N SER A 7 -6.98 5.92 2.79
CA SER A 7 -7.71 4.90 2.03
C SER A 7 -6.77 4.02 1.21
N LEU A 8 -5.78 4.61 0.53
CA LEU A 8 -4.84 3.86 -0.30
C LEU A 8 -3.91 2.97 0.54
N ALA A 9 -3.34 3.50 1.62
CA ALA A 9 -2.50 2.71 2.52
C ALA A 9 -3.30 1.54 3.14
N ARG A 10 -4.55 1.77 3.52
CA ARG A 10 -5.44 0.71 4.02
C ARG A 10 -5.77 -0.32 2.95
N TYR A 11 -5.99 0.10 1.71
CA TYR A 11 -6.23 -0.81 0.59
C TYR A 11 -5.01 -1.73 0.36
N LEU A 12 -3.80 -1.17 0.32
CA LEU A 12 -2.56 -1.94 0.20
C LEU A 12 -2.36 -2.93 1.35
N LEU A 13 -2.68 -2.52 2.59
CA LEU A 13 -2.68 -3.41 3.75
C LEU A 13 -3.71 -4.54 3.61
N GLU A 14 -4.95 -4.24 3.24
CA GLU A 14 -5.99 -5.27 3.08
C GLU A 14 -5.66 -6.23 1.92
N LEU A 15 -5.02 -5.75 0.84
CA LEU A 15 -4.47 -6.63 -0.19
C LEU A 15 -3.40 -7.57 0.37
N SER A 16 -2.48 -7.04 1.19
CA SER A 16 -1.38 -7.84 1.75
C SER A 16 -1.84 -9.04 2.58
N LEU A 17 -3.00 -8.93 3.23
CA LEU A 17 -3.58 -10.00 4.04
C LEU A 17 -4.01 -11.21 3.20
N VAL A 18 -4.22 -11.02 1.90
CA VAL A 18 -4.68 -12.09 1.00
C VAL A 18 -3.50 -12.84 0.35
N ASP A 19 -2.29 -12.28 0.37
CA ASP A 19 -1.09 -12.93 -0.17
C ASP A 19 -0.22 -13.51 0.95
N VAL A 20 -0.13 -14.84 0.99
CA VAL A 20 0.68 -15.60 1.95
C VAL A 20 2.16 -15.19 1.90
N LYS A 21 2.66 -14.69 0.76
CA LYS A 21 4.04 -14.23 0.65
C LYS A 21 4.33 -13.08 1.60
N LEU A 22 3.37 -12.17 1.83
CA LEU A 22 3.56 -11.02 2.71
C LEU A 22 3.45 -11.37 4.20
N LEU A 23 2.93 -12.55 4.55
CA LEU A 23 2.91 -13.04 5.95
C LEU A 23 4.31 -13.31 6.51
N ARG A 24 5.35 -13.41 5.65
CA ARG A 24 6.74 -13.53 6.10
C ARG A 24 7.27 -12.27 6.78
N TYR A 25 6.63 -11.12 6.53
CA TYR A 25 7.02 -9.83 7.09
C TYR A 25 6.21 -9.54 8.37
N MET A 26 6.82 -8.80 9.30
CA MET A 26 6.07 -8.33 10.46
C MET A 26 4.95 -7.36 10.04
N PRO A 27 3.79 -7.35 10.73
CA PRO A 27 2.70 -6.43 10.41
C PRO A 27 3.13 -4.96 10.38
N SER A 28 4.04 -4.54 11.26
CA SER A 28 4.62 -3.19 11.26
C SER A 28 5.44 -2.88 10.01
N HIS A 29 6.17 -3.87 9.49
CA HIS A 29 6.97 -3.74 8.27
C HIS A 29 6.05 -3.61 7.04
N VAL A 30 5.00 -4.43 6.96
CA VAL A 30 4.01 -4.34 5.86
C VAL A 30 3.26 -3.01 5.91
N ALA A 31 2.89 -2.53 7.10
CA ALA A 31 2.27 -1.21 7.26
C ALA A 31 3.19 -0.05 6.82
N ALA A 32 4.47 -0.12 7.18
CA ALA A 32 5.47 0.86 6.72
C ALA A 32 5.67 0.81 5.20
N ALA A 33 5.75 -0.38 4.61
CA ALA A 33 5.84 -0.57 3.17
C ALA A 33 4.60 -0.06 2.42
N ALA A 34 3.40 -0.32 2.95
CA ALA A 34 2.14 0.19 2.38
C ALA A 34 2.07 1.71 2.41
N LEU A 35 2.53 2.35 3.50
CA LEU A 35 2.64 3.81 3.58
C LEU A 35 3.63 4.38 2.56
N LEU A 36 4.82 3.79 2.47
CA LEU A 36 5.84 4.17 1.48
C LEU A 36 5.28 4.08 0.07
N LEU A 37 4.69 2.94 -0.30
CA LEU A 37 4.09 2.76 -1.62
C LEU A 37 2.94 3.73 -1.88
N SER A 38 2.09 4.00 -0.88
CA SER A 38 1.01 4.98 -1.02
C SER A 38 1.54 6.41 -1.28
N ASN A 39 2.67 6.79 -0.67
CA ASN A 39 3.34 8.06 -0.96
C ASN A 39 3.88 8.12 -2.40
N GLU A 40 4.46 7.02 -2.88
CA GLU A 40 4.95 6.91 -4.27
C GLU A 40 3.81 7.06 -5.27
N LEU A 41 2.70 6.33 -5.06
CA LEU A 41 1.52 6.37 -5.94
C LEU A 41 0.82 7.74 -5.95
N LEU A 42 0.88 8.47 -4.83
CA LEU A 42 0.32 9.82 -4.71
C LEU A 42 1.29 10.92 -5.17
N GLY A 43 2.47 10.57 -5.68
CA GLY A 43 3.46 11.54 -6.17
C GLY A 43 3.95 12.50 -5.08
N GLN A 44 4.02 12.05 -3.82
CA GLN A 44 4.52 12.90 -2.73
C GLN A 44 5.97 13.32 -2.99
N ARG A 45 6.28 14.60 -2.80
CA ARG A 45 7.63 15.14 -3.00
C ARG A 45 8.68 14.45 -2.13
N VAL A 46 8.28 14.01 -0.92
CA VAL A 46 9.12 13.25 0.00
C VAL A 46 8.39 11.95 0.34
N ILE A 47 8.87 10.84 -0.22
CA ILE A 47 8.24 9.52 -0.13
C ILE A 47 8.43 8.90 1.26
N TRP A 48 9.62 9.03 1.84
CA TRP A 48 9.95 8.49 3.15
C TRP A 48 10.65 9.54 4.02
N PRO A 49 9.90 10.46 4.67
CA PRO A 49 10.50 11.54 5.47
C PRO A 49 11.19 10.99 6.72
N ALA A 50 12.27 11.65 7.17
CA ALA A 50 13.04 11.21 8.34
C ALA A 50 12.20 11.12 9.63
N SER A 51 11.16 11.93 9.77
CA SER A 51 10.19 11.82 10.87
C SER A 51 9.47 10.47 10.86
N LEU A 52 9.06 10.00 9.68
CA LEU A 52 8.40 8.71 9.49
C LEU A 52 9.38 7.56 9.72
N ALA A 53 10.60 7.64 9.18
CA ALA A 53 11.64 6.64 9.41
C ALA A 53 11.92 6.45 10.92
N ARG A 54 12.00 7.55 11.67
CA ARG A 54 12.21 7.55 13.12
C ARG A 54 11.03 6.97 13.90
N CYS A 55 9.80 7.32 13.51
CA CYS A 55 8.59 6.82 14.18
C CYS A 55 8.33 5.34 13.85
N ALA A 56 8.45 4.96 12.58
CA ALA A 56 8.23 3.59 12.11
C ALA A 56 9.39 2.66 12.44
N ARG A 57 10.57 3.21 12.77
CA ARG A 57 11.82 2.46 13.04
C ARG A 57 12.27 1.61 11.84
N TYR A 58 11.96 2.06 10.63
CA TYR A 58 12.38 1.42 9.39
C TYR A 58 13.06 2.44 8.47
N GLU A 59 14.17 2.00 7.87
CA GLU A 59 14.80 2.71 6.78
C GLU A 59 14.11 2.34 5.47
N GLU A 60 14.08 3.28 4.52
CA GLU A 60 13.48 3.08 3.20
C GLU A 60 14.04 1.82 2.50
N SER A 61 15.36 1.65 2.58
CA SER A 61 16.12 0.51 2.03
C SER A 61 15.54 -0.84 2.49
N THR A 62 15.21 -0.96 3.77
CA THR A 62 14.69 -2.20 4.37
C THR A 62 13.27 -2.53 3.89
N LEU A 63 12.51 -1.54 3.45
CA LEU A 63 11.12 -1.69 3.02
C LEU A 63 11.00 -2.03 1.53
N ARG A 64 12.04 -1.76 0.72
CA ARG A 64 11.98 -1.86 -0.75
C ARG A 64 11.55 -3.24 -1.26
N SER A 65 12.00 -4.32 -0.62
CA SER A 65 11.57 -5.68 -0.99
C SER A 65 10.08 -5.90 -0.76
N CYS A 66 9.56 -5.53 0.42
CA CYS A 66 8.14 -5.64 0.74
C CYS A 66 7.29 -4.74 -0.16
N VAL A 67 7.77 -3.54 -0.48
CA VAL A 67 7.13 -2.60 -1.41
C VAL A 67 7.04 -3.18 -2.82
N SER A 68 8.07 -3.86 -3.29
CA SER A 68 8.06 -4.51 -4.61
C SER A 68 7.03 -5.64 -4.67
N GLU A 69 6.95 -6.47 -3.62
CA GLU A 69 5.93 -7.53 -3.53
C GLU A 69 4.51 -6.94 -3.48
N LEU A 70 4.30 -5.87 -2.70
CA LEU A 70 3.03 -5.14 -2.66
C LEU A 70 2.62 -4.55 -4.02
N ARG A 71 3.58 -4.03 -4.80
CA ARG A 71 3.32 -3.53 -6.16
C ARG A 71 2.84 -4.64 -7.10
N VAL A 72 3.52 -5.78 -7.09
CA VAL A 72 3.14 -6.94 -7.91
C VAL A 72 1.75 -7.43 -7.52
N LEU A 73 1.45 -7.44 -6.22
CA LEU A 73 0.13 -7.82 -5.71
C LEU A 73 -0.96 -6.82 -6.13
N LEU A 74 -0.67 -5.52 -6.07
CA LEU A 74 -1.58 -4.46 -6.52
C LEU A 74 -1.94 -4.66 -8.01
N GLU A 75 -0.94 -4.90 -8.86
CA GLU A 75 -1.15 -5.11 -10.30
C GLU A 75 -1.94 -6.41 -10.55
N SER A 76 -1.57 -7.49 -9.88
CA SER A 76 -2.25 -8.79 -9.99
C SER A 76 -3.71 -8.73 -9.52
N SER A 77 -4.02 -7.86 -8.56
CA SER A 77 -5.38 -7.71 -8.05
C SER A 77 -6.34 -7.22 -9.13
N ARG A 78 -5.88 -6.41 -10.10
CA ARG A 78 -6.73 -5.83 -11.17
C ARG A 78 -7.29 -6.86 -12.14
N GLY A 79 -6.60 -7.98 -12.34
CA GLY A 79 -7.00 -9.04 -13.26
C GLY A 79 -7.70 -10.24 -12.61
N ASN A 80 -7.78 -10.31 -11.27
CA ASN A 80 -8.14 -11.55 -10.58
C ASN A 80 -9.25 -11.39 -9.51
N SER A 81 -9.78 -12.52 -9.07
CA SER A 81 -10.94 -12.76 -8.16
C SER A 81 -10.98 -12.01 -6.79
N LEU A 82 -10.10 -11.05 -6.51
CA LEU A 82 -10.09 -10.24 -5.27
C LEU A 82 -11.21 -9.17 -5.24
N GLN A 83 -12.39 -9.53 -5.75
CA GLN A 83 -13.51 -8.64 -6.00
C GLN A 83 -14.06 -8.00 -4.72
N CYS A 84 -13.98 -8.64 -3.55
CA CYS A 84 -14.54 -8.04 -2.32
C CYS A 84 -13.72 -6.85 -1.82
N VAL A 85 -12.38 -6.98 -1.75
CA VAL A 85 -11.51 -5.87 -1.33
C VAL A 85 -11.52 -4.78 -2.41
N GLN A 86 -11.46 -5.15 -3.69
CA GLN A 86 -11.59 -4.16 -4.76
C GLN A 86 -12.93 -3.44 -4.77
N ARG A 87 -14.06 -4.15 -4.70
CA ARG A 87 -15.40 -3.50 -4.67
C ARG A 87 -15.56 -2.58 -3.47
N LYS A 88 -15.04 -2.97 -2.30
CA LYS A 88 -15.04 -2.12 -1.11
C LYS A 88 -14.30 -0.80 -1.37
N PHE A 89 -13.10 -0.85 -1.95
CA PHE A 89 -12.29 0.34 -2.22
C PHE A 89 -12.57 1.03 -3.57
N GLN A 90 -13.49 0.50 -4.37
CA GLN A 90 -14.04 1.16 -5.57
C GLN A 90 -15.17 2.14 -5.21
N SER A 91 -15.82 2.00 -4.04
CA SER A 91 -16.86 2.93 -3.57
C SER A 91 -16.33 4.36 -3.37
N ARG A 92 -17.21 5.35 -3.54
CA ARG A 92 -16.92 6.78 -3.26
C ARG A 92 -16.56 7.01 -1.79
N ASP A 93 -17.09 6.19 -0.87
CA ASP A 93 -16.77 6.25 0.57
C ASP A 93 -15.29 5.95 0.86
N HIS A 94 -14.61 5.28 -0.09
CA HIS A 94 -13.19 4.95 -0.04
C HIS A 94 -12.37 5.68 -1.10
N HIS A 95 -12.89 6.80 -1.62
CA HIS A 95 -12.25 7.64 -2.63
C HIS A 95 -11.88 6.92 -3.94
N SER A 96 -12.50 5.76 -4.22
CA SER A 96 -12.25 4.95 -5.42
C SER A 96 -10.76 4.66 -5.68
N VAL A 97 -9.95 4.50 -4.61
CA VAL A 97 -8.49 4.32 -4.71
C VAL A 97 -8.10 3.07 -5.51
N ALA A 98 -8.94 2.04 -5.54
CA ALA A 98 -8.70 0.85 -6.36
C ALA A 98 -8.84 1.12 -7.88
N HIS A 99 -9.61 2.13 -8.28
CA HIS A 99 -9.77 2.52 -9.69
C HIS A 99 -8.67 3.51 -10.12
N ASN A 100 -8.34 4.49 -9.26
CA ASN A 100 -7.57 5.67 -9.64
C ASN A 100 -6.04 5.50 -9.66
N PHE A 101 -5.48 4.47 -9.01
CA PHE A 101 -4.02 4.30 -8.91
C PHE A 101 -3.56 3.00 -9.59
N PRO A 102 -3.24 3.02 -10.90
CA PRO A 102 -2.44 1.97 -11.53
C PRO A 102 -1.00 2.05 -11.00
N ALA A 103 -0.39 0.90 -10.71
CA ALA A 103 1.05 0.85 -10.54
C ALA A 103 1.67 1.18 -11.91
N VAL A 104 2.42 2.28 -12.00
CA VAL A 104 3.23 2.64 -13.17
C VAL A 104 4.32 1.59 -13.38
#